data_AF-A0A6P0S511-F1
#
_entry.id   AF-A0A6P0S511-F1
#
_cell.length_a   1.000
_cell.length_b   1.000
_cell.length_c   1.000
_cell.angle_alpha   90.00
_cell.angle_beta   90.00
_cell.angle_gamma   90.00
#
_symmetry.space_group_name_H-M   'P 1'
#
loop_
_entity.id
_entity.type
_entity.pdbx_description
1 polymer ?
#
loop_
_entity_poly.entity_id
_entity_poly.type
_entity_poly.pdbx_seq_one_letter_code
_entity_poly.pdbx_strand_id
1 'polypeptide(L)'
;PFWLWLSPEDTQTVLIHLIWCCFNFFLVLAACLVAFKQPQLRQTHRLQRKLTAVIYSSNQSWTGETVDVSESGAQILLDEWPNIADEIKLELIGDYGAQVLLNGKVVRATATNQLQAKLLINFINLTRSQRDDLSLVIYSDVKEWSSQKRTEVGNWRESVGFIMAASKRIFREFKPANQKMAVAVRKRVDAVAQLYPDGWESGSIRAKLTEIGTQDLRLELDSSQILHLETMLQTNPIMGLLISQDTNDSQPQYLLAQFEIIEELAIDHLPRLKNSGHNAIVNPVAMEFSFPESLKLKQFDKIQLLLKTLN
;
A
#
# COMPACT_ATOMS: atom_id res chain seq x y z
N PRO A 1 37.73 25.78 -34.08
CA PRO A 1 38.78 26.75 -33.69
C PRO A 1 39.69 27.07 -34.89
N PHE A 2 39.94 28.37 -35.15
CA PHE A 2 40.67 28.90 -36.32
C PHE A 2 42.13 28.38 -36.46
N TRP A 3 42.70 27.86 -35.37
CA TRP A 3 44.09 27.38 -35.27
C TRP A 3 44.39 26.08 -36.05
N LEU A 4 43.37 25.25 -36.31
CA LEU A 4 43.47 24.01 -37.10
C LEU A 4 43.83 24.26 -38.57
N TRP A 5 43.61 25.49 -39.05
CA TRP A 5 43.88 25.90 -40.43
C TRP A 5 45.25 26.55 -40.62
N LEU A 6 45.90 27.03 -39.54
CA LEU A 6 47.20 27.71 -39.60
C LEU A 6 48.42 26.80 -39.37
N SER A 7 48.28 25.72 -38.60
CA SER A 7 49.40 24.83 -38.25
C SER A 7 48.99 23.36 -38.33
N PRO A 8 48.97 22.74 -39.53
CA PRO A 8 48.55 21.35 -39.70
C PRO A 8 49.48 20.33 -39.04
N GLU A 9 50.76 20.65 -38.81
CA GLU A 9 51.73 19.74 -38.15
C GLU A 9 51.41 19.53 -36.66
N ASP A 10 50.87 20.53 -35.96
CA ASP A 10 50.55 20.45 -34.52
C ASP A 10 49.18 19.81 -34.24
N THR A 11 48.44 19.45 -35.28
CA THR A 11 47.09 18.88 -35.16
C THR A 11 47.10 17.55 -34.40
N GLN A 12 48.16 16.75 -34.54
CA GLN A 12 48.31 15.48 -33.83
C GLN A 12 48.42 15.71 -32.32
N THR A 13 49.28 16.63 -31.89
CA THR A 13 49.50 16.96 -30.48
C THR A 13 48.24 17.55 -29.84
N VAL A 14 47.56 18.46 -30.54
CA VAL A 14 46.30 19.05 -30.07
C VAL A 14 45.20 17.99 -29.93
N LEU A 15 45.10 17.05 -30.87
CA LEU A 15 44.10 15.99 -30.83
C LEU A 15 44.32 15.04 -29.65
N ILE A 16 45.58 14.68 -29.36
CA ILE A 16 45.94 13.88 -28.19
C ILE A 16 45.57 14.61 -26.88
N HIS A 17 45.91 15.90 -26.77
CA HIS A 17 45.54 16.70 -25.59
C HIS A 17 44.02 16.85 -25.44
N LEU A 18 43.30 17.03 -26.55
CA LEU A 18 41.84 17.09 -26.55
C LEU A 18 41.23 15.79 -26.01
N ILE A 19 41.73 14.63 -26.48
CA ILE A 19 41.29 13.32 -26.00
C ILE A 19 41.54 13.19 -24.50
N TRP A 20 42.72 13.58 -24.02
CA TRP A 20 43.04 13.55 -22.59
C TRP A 20 42.15 14.48 -21.76
N CYS A 21 41.88 15.70 -22.24
CA CYS A 21 40.97 16.63 -21.60
C CYS A 21 39.55 16.07 -21.53
N CYS A 22 39.05 15.46 -22.62
CA CYS A 22 37.75 14.80 -22.63
C CYS A 22 37.71 13.64 -21.63
N PHE A 23 38.74 12.80 -21.60
CA PHE A 23 38.83 11.69 -20.65
C PHE A 23 38.79 12.18 -19.20
N ASN A 24 39.60 13.19 -18.86
CA ASN A 24 39.61 13.79 -17.52
C ASN A 24 38.27 14.42 -17.17
N PHE A 25 37.63 15.10 -18.12
CA PHE A 25 36.29 15.66 -17.93
C PHE A 25 35.26 14.57 -17.61
N PHE A 26 35.28 13.44 -18.32
CA PHE A 26 34.39 12.31 -18.03
C PHE A 26 34.65 11.69 -16.66
N LEU A 27 35.90 11.59 -16.22
CA LEU A 27 36.24 11.10 -14.88
C LEU A 27 35.71 12.04 -13.79
N VAL A 28 35.90 13.35 -13.95
CA VAL A 28 35.38 14.34 -13.00
C VAL A 28 33.85 14.30 -12.98
N LEU A 29 33.21 14.21 -14.15
CA LEU A 29 31.76 14.08 -14.25
C LEU A 29 31.29 12.82 -13.51
N ALA A 30 31.89 11.66 -13.75
CA ALA A 30 31.56 10.41 -13.05
C ALA A 30 31.74 10.54 -11.52
N ALA A 31 32.82 11.18 -11.06
CA ALA A 31 33.02 11.44 -9.64
C ALA A 31 31.93 12.36 -9.05
N CYS A 32 31.53 13.40 -9.78
CA CYS A 32 30.40 14.25 -9.40
C CYS A 32 29.08 13.48 -9.35
N LEU A 33 28.80 12.61 -10.32
CA LEU A 33 27.60 11.75 -10.33
C LEU A 33 27.54 10.81 -9.12
N VAL A 34 28.68 10.28 -8.67
CA VAL A 34 28.77 9.44 -7.46
C VAL A 34 28.53 10.29 -6.20
N ALA A 35 28.99 11.54 -6.17
CA ALA A 35 28.76 12.46 -5.06
C ALA A 35 27.28 12.82 -4.91
N PHE A 36 26.51 12.82 -6.00
CA PHE A 36 25.05 12.89 -5.96
C PHE A 36 24.46 11.59 -5.43
N LYS A 37 24.44 11.45 -4.10
CA LYS A 37 23.78 10.32 -3.43
C LYS A 37 22.31 10.29 -3.81
N GLN A 38 21.85 9.17 -4.36
CA GLN A 38 20.42 8.93 -4.53
C GLN A 38 19.76 8.90 -3.15
N PRO A 39 18.59 9.56 -2.96
CA PRO A 39 17.90 9.55 -1.68
C PRO A 39 17.50 8.12 -1.32
N GLN A 40 18.09 7.60 -0.24
CA GLN A 40 17.71 6.31 0.31
C GLN A 40 16.46 6.48 1.17
N LEU A 41 15.28 6.26 0.57
CA LEU A 41 13.98 6.43 1.24
C LEU A 41 13.60 5.26 2.16
N ARG A 42 14.39 4.17 2.15
CA ARG A 42 14.11 2.97 2.95
C ARG A 42 15.00 2.97 4.19
N GLN A 43 14.37 2.78 5.35
CA GLN A 43 15.06 2.67 6.64
C GLN A 43 15.79 1.32 6.79
N THR A 44 15.22 0.25 6.24
CA THR A 44 15.76 -1.11 6.32
C THR A 44 16.04 -1.67 4.93
N HIS A 45 17.08 -2.50 4.84
CA HIS A 45 17.39 -3.22 3.61
C HIS A 45 16.36 -4.33 3.39
N ARG A 46 15.92 -4.50 2.15
CA ARG A 46 15.01 -5.59 1.76
C ARG A 46 15.76 -6.66 1.02
N LEU A 47 15.61 -7.90 1.44
CA LEU A 47 16.20 -9.06 0.79
C LEU A 47 15.12 -9.70 -0.08
N GLN A 48 15.45 -9.96 -1.34
CA GLN A 48 14.63 -10.80 -2.20
C GLN A 48 14.76 -12.24 -1.71
N ARG A 49 13.70 -12.74 -1.11
CA ARG A 49 13.63 -14.08 -0.50
C ARG A 49 12.27 -14.66 -0.77
N LYS A 50 12.22 -15.95 -1.13
CA LYS A 50 10.98 -16.70 -1.32
C LYS A 50 10.72 -17.58 -0.11
N LEU A 51 10.24 -16.95 0.95
CA LEU A 51 9.81 -17.63 2.17
C LEU A 51 8.33 -17.95 2.07
N THR A 52 7.92 -19.09 2.62
CA THR A 52 6.49 -19.40 2.76
C THR A 52 5.89 -18.44 3.79
N ALA A 53 4.77 -17.84 3.43
CA ALA A 53 4.03 -16.92 4.28
C ALA A 53 2.60 -17.41 4.46
N VAL A 54 2.14 -17.45 5.70
CA VAL A 54 0.74 -17.76 6.03
C VAL A 54 0.11 -16.56 6.72
N ILE A 55 -0.93 -16.00 6.11
CA ILE A 55 -1.69 -14.89 6.65
C ILE A 55 -2.92 -15.44 7.35
N TYR A 56 -3.08 -15.13 8.62
CA TYR A 56 -4.24 -15.48 9.43
C TYR A 56 -5.12 -14.26 9.63
N SER A 57 -6.40 -14.38 9.26
CA SER A 57 -7.43 -13.40 9.60
C SER A 57 -8.70 -14.10 10.05
N SER A 58 -9.11 -13.82 11.29
CA SER A 58 -10.29 -14.43 11.93
C SER A 58 -10.27 -15.97 11.83
N ASN A 59 -11.04 -16.56 10.91
CA ASN A 59 -11.18 -18.01 10.71
C ASN A 59 -10.63 -18.51 9.36
N GLN A 60 -9.95 -17.65 8.60
CA GLN A 60 -9.39 -17.98 7.30
C GLN A 60 -7.88 -17.81 7.32
N SER A 61 -7.21 -18.63 6.52
CA SER A 61 -5.77 -18.57 6.32
C SER A 61 -5.44 -18.59 4.84
N TRP A 62 -4.59 -17.66 4.41
CA TRP A 62 -4.08 -17.60 3.04
C TRP A 62 -2.62 -17.94 3.06
N THR A 63 -2.22 -18.86 2.18
CA THR A 63 -0.82 -19.22 2.01
C THR A 63 -0.28 -18.53 0.77
N GLY A 64 0.97 -18.09 0.81
CA GLY A 64 1.68 -17.57 -0.33
C GLY A 64 3.18 -17.50 -0.10
N GLU A 65 3.87 -16.71 -0.91
CA GLU A 65 5.33 -16.58 -0.87
C GLU A 65 5.75 -15.12 -0.75
N THR A 66 6.83 -14.87 -0.02
CA THR A 66 7.43 -13.54 0.00
C THR A 66 8.13 -13.26 -1.35
N VAL A 67 8.00 -12.02 -1.82
CA VAL A 67 8.81 -11.48 -2.93
C VAL A 67 10.06 -10.81 -2.38
N ASP A 68 9.88 -10.03 -1.31
CA ASP A 68 10.95 -9.45 -0.52
C ASP A 68 10.56 -9.38 0.96
N VAL A 69 11.58 -9.38 1.83
CA VAL A 69 11.43 -9.32 3.28
C VAL A 69 12.50 -8.40 3.88
N SER A 70 12.14 -7.67 4.94
CA SER A 70 13.06 -6.95 5.81
C SER A 70 12.64 -7.10 7.26
N GLU A 71 13.46 -6.59 8.17
CA GLU A 71 13.14 -6.56 9.61
C GLU A 71 11.89 -5.73 9.95
N SER A 72 11.46 -4.84 9.06
CA SER A 72 10.32 -3.94 9.29
C SER A 72 9.07 -4.31 8.50
N GLY A 73 9.14 -5.25 7.57
CA GLY A 73 8.00 -5.62 6.74
C GLY A 73 8.34 -6.63 5.65
N ALA A 74 7.31 -7.06 4.94
CA ALA A 74 7.43 -8.00 3.84
C ALA A 74 6.52 -7.63 2.68
N GLN A 75 6.90 -8.04 1.48
CA GLN A 75 6.03 -8.08 0.33
C GLN A 75 5.66 -9.53 0.04
N ILE A 76 4.37 -9.85 0.01
CA ILE A 76 3.85 -11.20 -0.09
C ILE A 76 3.00 -11.32 -1.35
N LEU A 77 3.14 -12.43 -2.06
CA LEU A 77 2.34 -12.78 -3.20
C LEU A 77 1.42 -13.93 -2.80
N LEU A 78 0.12 -13.73 -2.99
CA LEU A 78 -0.93 -14.72 -2.76
C LEU A 78 -1.57 -15.11 -4.09
N ASP A 79 -2.06 -16.34 -4.18
CA ASP A 79 -2.69 -16.86 -5.39
C ASP A 79 -4.10 -16.29 -5.64
N GLU A 80 -4.76 -15.85 -4.57
CA GLU A 80 -6.10 -15.25 -4.62
C GLU A 80 -6.16 -13.90 -3.93
N TRP A 81 -7.19 -13.11 -4.23
CA TRP A 81 -7.43 -11.83 -3.56
C TRP A 81 -8.09 -12.04 -2.18
N PRO A 82 -7.37 -11.80 -1.07
CA PRO A 82 -7.89 -12.14 0.24
C PRO A 82 -8.89 -11.07 0.73
N ASN A 83 -9.96 -11.50 1.38
CA ASN A 83 -10.84 -10.59 2.14
C ASN A 83 -10.30 -10.46 3.58
N ILE A 84 -9.23 -9.68 3.75
CA ILE A 84 -8.54 -9.49 5.02
C ILE A 84 -8.75 -8.06 5.55
N ALA A 85 -8.71 -7.95 6.88
CA ALA A 85 -8.54 -6.67 7.54
C ALA A 85 -7.14 -6.10 7.24
N ASP A 86 -6.96 -4.81 7.51
CA ASP A 86 -5.68 -4.14 7.38
C ASP A 86 -4.67 -4.59 8.44
N GLU A 87 -5.11 -5.00 9.63
CA GLU A 87 -4.27 -5.67 10.62
C GLU A 87 -4.44 -7.18 10.55
N ILE A 88 -3.32 -7.89 10.39
CA ILE A 88 -3.27 -9.34 10.20
C ILE A 88 -2.21 -9.99 11.10
N LYS A 89 -2.40 -11.27 11.37
CA LYS A 89 -1.34 -12.12 11.88
C LYS A 89 -0.64 -12.79 10.70
N LEU A 90 0.68 -12.71 10.68
CA LEU A 90 1.51 -13.25 9.63
C LEU A 90 2.47 -14.26 10.25
N GLU A 91 2.50 -15.47 9.71
CA GLU A 91 3.55 -16.44 9.98
C GLU A 91 4.50 -16.49 8.78
N LEU A 92 5.78 -16.32 9.05
CA LEU A 92 6.84 -16.53 8.06
C LEU A 92 7.58 -17.81 8.43
N ILE A 93 7.68 -18.71 7.46
CA ILE A 93 8.33 -20.01 7.60
C ILE A 93 9.59 -19.98 6.76
N GLY A 94 10.73 -20.07 7.43
CA GLY A 94 12.04 -20.20 6.82
C GLY A 94 12.51 -21.66 6.76
N ASP A 95 13.76 -21.82 6.34
CA ASP A 95 14.40 -23.13 6.28
C ASP A 95 14.64 -23.72 7.69
N TYR A 96 14.82 -25.05 7.74
CA TYR A 96 15.14 -25.80 8.96
C TYR A 96 14.10 -25.68 10.10
N GLY A 97 12.85 -25.36 9.77
CA GLY A 97 11.75 -25.24 10.74
C GLY A 97 11.77 -23.94 11.54
N ALA A 98 12.59 -22.97 11.13
CA ALA A 98 12.53 -21.62 11.67
C ALA A 98 11.19 -20.99 11.28
N GLN A 99 10.43 -20.52 12.26
CA GLN A 99 9.16 -19.84 12.00
C GLN A 99 9.00 -18.67 12.95
N VAL A 100 8.33 -17.62 12.48
CA VAL A 100 8.02 -16.46 13.30
C VAL A 100 6.60 -16.01 13.05
N LEU A 101 5.84 -15.86 14.14
CA LEU A 101 4.48 -15.31 14.12
C LEU A 101 4.54 -13.83 14.50
N LEU A 102 4.08 -12.98 13.60
CA LEU A 102 4.17 -11.53 13.64
C LEU A 102 2.80 -10.89 13.48
N ASN A 103 2.62 -9.69 14.03
CA ASN A 103 1.50 -8.84 13.68
C ASN A 103 1.94 -7.88 12.57
N GLY A 104 1.12 -7.74 11.53
CA GLY A 104 1.42 -6.90 10.37
C GLY A 104 0.25 -6.01 10.00
N LYS A 105 0.56 -4.81 9.49
CA LYS A 105 -0.39 -3.93 8.83
C LYS A 105 -0.21 -4.01 7.32
N VAL A 106 -1.27 -4.34 6.59
CA VAL A 106 -1.29 -4.28 5.14
C VAL A 106 -1.36 -2.81 4.71
N VAL A 107 -0.26 -2.30 4.17
CA VAL A 107 -0.14 -0.91 3.70
C VAL A 107 -0.73 -0.75 2.31
N ARG A 108 -0.65 -1.80 1.49
CA ARG A 108 -1.08 -1.78 0.10
C ARG A 108 -1.36 -3.18 -0.39
N ALA A 109 -2.45 -3.35 -1.14
CA ALA A 109 -2.64 -4.49 -2.04
C ALA A 109 -2.61 -4.02 -3.50
N THR A 110 -2.04 -4.84 -4.36
CA THR A 110 -2.08 -4.64 -5.82
C THR A 110 -2.38 -5.96 -6.50
N ALA A 111 -3.35 -5.96 -7.41
CA ALA A 111 -3.64 -7.13 -8.22
C ALA A 111 -2.58 -7.26 -9.31
N THR A 112 -2.09 -8.48 -9.50
CA THR A 112 -1.17 -8.82 -10.57
C THR A 112 -1.97 -9.32 -11.78
N ASN A 113 -1.39 -9.27 -12.97
CA ASN A 113 -2.02 -9.71 -14.23
C ASN A 113 -2.52 -11.16 -14.22
N GLN A 114 -2.08 -11.98 -13.26
CA GLN A 114 -2.40 -13.40 -13.14
C GLN A 114 -3.43 -13.68 -12.03
N LEU A 115 -4.27 -12.71 -11.66
CA LEU A 115 -5.22 -12.78 -10.54
C LEU A 115 -4.59 -12.95 -9.14
N GLN A 116 -3.26 -12.99 -9.06
CA GLN A 116 -2.53 -13.02 -7.80
C GLN A 116 -2.58 -11.66 -7.08
N ALA A 117 -2.69 -11.70 -5.76
CA ALA A 117 -2.67 -10.50 -4.92
C ALA A 117 -1.27 -10.27 -4.35
N LYS A 118 -0.70 -9.10 -4.64
CA LYS A 118 0.57 -8.67 -4.06
C LYS A 118 0.31 -7.72 -2.90
N LEU A 119 0.64 -8.15 -1.70
CA LEU A 119 0.46 -7.41 -0.46
C LEU A 119 1.77 -6.81 0.02
N LEU A 120 1.73 -5.56 0.47
CA LEU A 120 2.81 -4.89 1.16
C LEU A 120 2.45 -4.77 2.63
N ILE A 121 3.21 -5.42 3.49
CA ILE A 121 2.93 -5.52 4.92
C ILE A 121 4.06 -4.88 5.71
N ASN A 122 3.71 -4.04 6.69
CA ASN A 122 4.63 -3.51 7.68
C ASN A 122 4.41 -4.23 9.01
N PHE A 123 5.48 -4.62 9.70
CA PHE A 123 5.35 -5.28 11.00
C PHE A 123 5.05 -4.26 12.10
N ILE A 124 4.16 -4.64 13.02
CA ILE A 124 3.69 -3.78 14.11
C ILE A 124 4.11 -4.41 15.44
N ASN A 125 4.59 -3.60 16.38
CA ASN A 125 4.83 -3.99 17.78
C ASN A 125 5.66 -5.27 17.92
N LEU A 126 6.75 -5.37 17.18
CA LEU A 126 7.68 -6.50 17.27
C LEU A 126 8.31 -6.59 18.67
N THR A 127 8.08 -7.72 19.34
CA THR A 127 8.78 -8.09 20.58
C THR A 127 10.24 -8.45 20.29
N ARG A 128 11.08 -8.46 21.33
CA ARG A 128 12.51 -8.80 21.16
C ARG A 128 12.69 -10.23 20.65
N SER A 129 11.97 -11.21 21.20
CA SER A 129 12.02 -12.59 20.68
C SER A 129 11.60 -12.67 19.22
N GLN A 130 10.51 -12.01 18.83
CA GLN A 130 10.07 -11.99 17.43
C GLN A 130 11.10 -11.38 16.48
N ARG A 131 11.90 -10.39 16.91
CA ARG A 131 13.00 -9.86 16.10
C ARG A 131 14.13 -10.85 15.95
N ASP A 132 14.48 -11.55 17.03
CA ASP A 132 15.53 -12.57 17.01
C ASP A 132 15.13 -13.74 16.10
N ASP A 133 13.89 -14.22 16.23
CA ASP A 133 13.31 -15.28 15.38
C ASP A 133 13.18 -14.83 13.92
N LEU A 134 12.72 -13.59 13.68
CA LEU A 134 12.65 -13.02 12.33
C LEU A 134 14.04 -12.90 11.70
N SER A 135 15.05 -12.50 12.48
CA SER A 135 16.43 -12.45 12.00
C SER A 135 16.90 -13.85 11.59
N LEU A 136 16.59 -14.85 12.39
CA LEU A 136 16.92 -16.23 12.07
C LEU A 136 16.21 -16.66 10.78
N VAL A 137 14.91 -16.41 10.63
CA VAL A 137 14.14 -16.73 9.41
C VAL A 137 14.70 -16.04 8.17
N ILE A 138 15.05 -14.74 8.26
CA ILE A 138 15.55 -13.97 7.12
C ILE A 138 16.98 -14.38 6.72
N TYR A 139 17.86 -14.59 7.70
CA TYR A 139 19.31 -14.68 7.46
C TYR A 139 19.86 -16.10 7.44
N SER A 140 19.16 -17.11 7.98
CA SER A 140 19.66 -18.48 8.09
C SER A 140 19.61 -19.31 6.81
N ASP A 141 18.85 -18.88 5.79
CA ASP A 141 18.70 -19.65 4.56
C ASP A 141 19.94 -19.56 3.67
N VAL A 142 20.77 -20.61 3.77
CA VAL A 142 22.00 -20.83 3.00
C VAL A 142 21.73 -21.04 1.52
N LYS A 143 20.61 -21.68 1.14
CA LYS A 143 20.31 -21.98 -0.26
C LYS A 143 20.04 -20.69 -1.03
N GLU A 144 19.21 -19.81 -0.48
CA GLU A 144 18.92 -18.49 -1.05
C GLU A 144 20.15 -17.56 -1.02
N TRP A 145 21.08 -17.73 -0.08
CA TRP A 145 22.38 -17.04 -0.18
C TRP A 145 23.24 -17.58 -1.32
N SER A 146 23.25 -18.89 -1.55
CA SER A 146 24.04 -19.52 -2.62
C SER A 146 23.42 -19.36 -4.01
N SER A 147 22.09 -19.19 -4.08
CA SER A 147 21.32 -19.04 -5.32
C SER A 147 21.53 -17.68 -5.97
N GLN A 148 21.99 -16.68 -5.20
CA GLN A 148 22.38 -15.35 -5.67
C GLN A 148 23.67 -15.40 -6.50
N LYS A 149 23.64 -16.14 -7.60
CA LYS A 149 24.66 -16.06 -8.64
C LYS A 149 24.53 -14.69 -9.29
N ARG A 150 25.46 -13.79 -8.96
CA ARG A 150 25.68 -12.59 -9.76
C ARG A 150 26.16 -13.04 -11.14
N THR A 151 25.25 -13.15 -12.09
CA THR A 151 25.60 -13.14 -13.52
C THR A 151 26.03 -11.73 -13.90
N GLU A 152 27.12 -11.24 -13.29
CA GLU A 152 27.81 -10.07 -13.78
C GLU A 152 28.70 -10.52 -14.94
N VAL A 153 28.09 -10.60 -16.13
CA VAL A 153 28.84 -10.68 -17.37
C VAL A 153 29.39 -9.28 -17.62
N GLY A 154 30.69 -9.09 -17.44
CA GLY A 154 31.35 -7.80 -17.65
C GLY A 154 31.18 -7.30 -19.08
N ASN A 155 30.18 -6.44 -19.30
CA ASN A 155 29.86 -5.88 -20.61
C ASN A 155 30.14 -4.37 -20.61
N TRP A 156 31.19 -3.94 -21.31
CA TRP A 156 31.61 -2.53 -21.36
C TRP A 156 30.50 -1.59 -21.87
N ARG A 157 29.57 -2.09 -22.68
CA ARG A 157 28.42 -1.31 -23.18
C ARG A 157 27.42 -0.98 -22.06
N GLU A 158 27.24 -1.89 -21.11
CA GLU A 158 26.37 -1.67 -19.94
C GLU A 158 26.97 -0.62 -19.00
N SER A 159 28.29 -0.60 -18.83
CA SER A 159 28.99 0.43 -18.06
C SER A 159 28.81 1.82 -18.68
N VAL A 160 28.94 1.95 -20.00
CA VAL A 160 28.70 3.22 -20.71
C VAL A 160 27.21 3.62 -20.62
N GLY A 161 26.30 2.67 -20.80
CA GLY A 161 24.86 2.89 -20.64
C GLY A 161 24.48 3.32 -19.22
N PHE A 162 25.13 2.75 -18.20
CA PHE A 162 24.95 3.12 -16.80
C PHE A 162 25.33 4.57 -16.54
N ILE A 163 26.46 5.05 -17.08
CA ILE A 163 26.89 6.45 -16.95
C ILE A 163 25.86 7.40 -17.58
N MET A 164 25.41 7.10 -18.81
CA MET A 164 24.38 7.93 -19.46
C MET A 164 23.04 7.91 -18.69
N ALA A 165 22.63 6.75 -18.19
CA ALA A 165 21.41 6.59 -17.41
C ALA A 165 21.50 7.31 -16.06
N ALA A 166 22.66 7.27 -15.39
CA ALA A 166 22.91 7.97 -14.13
C ALA A 166 22.82 9.49 -14.32
N SER A 167 23.46 10.03 -15.36
CA SER A 167 23.35 11.45 -15.72
C SER A 167 21.90 11.86 -15.95
N LYS A 168 21.14 11.08 -16.75
CA LYS A 168 19.72 11.37 -17.00
C LYS A 168 18.85 11.24 -15.76
N ARG A 169 19.19 10.34 -14.83
CA ARG A 169 18.42 10.09 -13.60
C ARG A 169 18.56 11.25 -12.61
N ILE A 170 19.71 11.92 -12.54
CA ILE A 170 19.92 13.08 -11.63
C ILE A 170 19.02 14.25 -12.01
N PHE A 171 18.79 14.48 -13.31
CA PHE A 171 17.91 15.54 -13.79
C PHE A 171 16.42 15.16 -13.82
N ARG A 172 16.05 13.96 -13.37
CA ARG A 172 14.66 13.55 -13.23
C ARG A 172 14.22 13.73 -11.78
N GLU A 173 13.19 14.54 -11.57
CA GLU A 173 12.50 14.61 -10.29
C GLU A 173 11.96 13.22 -9.90
N PHE A 174 12.31 12.78 -8.70
CA PHE A 174 11.82 11.52 -8.15
C PHE A 174 10.35 11.70 -7.77
N LYS A 175 9.45 11.08 -8.53
CA LYS A 175 8.06 10.94 -8.14
C LYS A 175 7.91 9.63 -7.34
N PRO A 176 7.62 9.66 -6.03
CA PRO A 176 7.28 8.45 -5.31
C PRO A 176 6.12 7.74 -6.01
N ALA A 177 6.11 6.41 -6.03
CA ALA A 177 5.06 5.63 -6.67
C ALA A 177 3.69 6.18 -6.24
N ASN A 178 2.93 6.73 -7.19
CA ASN A 178 1.69 7.45 -6.94
C ASN A 178 0.80 6.67 -5.96
N GLN A 179 0.55 7.26 -4.78
CA GLN A 179 -0.41 6.74 -3.78
C GLN A 179 -1.78 6.44 -4.41
N LYS A 180 -2.13 7.13 -5.50
CA LYS A 180 -3.38 6.92 -6.26
C LYS A 180 -3.57 5.52 -6.87
N MET A 181 -2.54 4.67 -6.92
CA MET A 181 -2.67 3.26 -7.40
C MET A 181 -2.55 2.23 -6.28
N ALA A 182 -2.54 2.67 -5.01
CA ALA A 182 -2.55 1.80 -3.84
C ALA A 182 -3.98 1.76 -3.30
N VAL A 183 -4.67 0.65 -3.50
CA VAL A 183 -5.98 0.43 -2.85
C VAL A 183 -5.71 0.13 -1.38
N ALA A 184 -6.28 0.93 -0.48
CA ALA A 184 -6.28 0.64 0.94
C ALA A 184 -6.99 -0.70 1.17
N VAL A 185 -6.36 -1.61 1.90
CA VAL A 185 -6.93 -2.95 2.11
C VAL A 185 -7.97 -2.85 3.21
N ARG A 186 -9.24 -3.07 2.84
CA ARG A 186 -10.37 -3.08 3.75
C ARG A 186 -11.07 -4.43 3.67
N LYS A 187 -11.62 -4.88 4.80
CA LYS A 187 -12.46 -6.07 4.83
C LYS A 187 -13.82 -5.69 4.25
N ARG A 188 -14.28 -6.43 3.24
CA ARG A 188 -15.65 -6.33 2.74
C ARG A 188 -16.60 -7.00 3.71
N VAL A 189 -17.68 -6.31 4.04
CA VAL A 189 -18.71 -6.74 4.99
C VAL A 189 -20.08 -6.39 4.45
N ASP A 190 -21.12 -7.12 4.88
CA ASP A 190 -22.51 -6.74 4.63
C ASP A 190 -23.22 -6.51 5.97
N ALA A 191 -23.28 -5.26 6.41
CA ALA A 191 -23.87 -4.90 7.70
C ALA A 191 -24.72 -3.62 7.62
N VAL A 192 -25.58 -3.42 8.62
CA VAL A 192 -26.45 -2.23 8.70
C VAL A 192 -25.81 -1.21 9.65
N ALA A 193 -25.72 0.04 9.19
CA ALA A 193 -25.24 1.16 9.98
C ALA A 193 -26.34 2.24 10.11
N GLN A 194 -26.39 2.90 11.26
CA GLN A 194 -27.20 4.09 11.48
C GLN A 194 -26.29 5.26 11.84
N LEU A 195 -26.46 6.37 11.12
CA LEU A 195 -25.69 7.60 11.23
C LEU A 195 -26.46 8.64 12.02
N TYR A 196 -25.76 9.33 12.93
CA TYR A 196 -26.29 10.41 13.76
C TYR A 196 -25.47 11.69 13.56
N PRO A 197 -25.92 12.60 12.68
CA PRO A 197 -25.15 13.80 12.28
C PRO A 197 -24.96 14.82 13.40
N ASP A 198 -26.02 15.15 14.13
CA ASP A 198 -26.03 16.17 15.19
C ASP A 198 -26.13 15.55 16.59
N GLY A 199 -25.60 14.33 16.73
CA GLY A 199 -25.73 13.53 17.95
C GLY A 199 -27.05 12.73 18.01
N TRP A 200 -27.23 12.02 19.12
CA TRP A 200 -28.24 10.95 19.29
C TRP A 200 -29.70 11.44 19.31
N GLU A 201 -29.92 12.74 19.43
CA GLU A 201 -31.26 13.35 19.46
C GLU A 201 -31.78 13.71 18.08
N SER A 202 -30.91 13.71 17.07
CA SER A 202 -31.25 13.97 15.67
C SER A 202 -31.64 12.68 14.94
N GLY A 203 -32.47 12.81 13.89
CA GLY A 203 -32.95 11.65 13.12
C GLY A 203 -31.81 10.78 12.61
N SER A 204 -31.97 9.45 12.70
CA SER A 204 -30.98 8.50 12.22
C SER A 204 -31.08 8.29 10.72
N ILE A 205 -29.96 8.38 10.00
CA ILE A 205 -29.87 8.02 8.58
C ILE A 205 -29.44 6.56 8.49
N ARG A 206 -30.17 5.75 7.72
CA ARG A 206 -29.86 4.33 7.57
C ARG A 206 -28.91 4.13 6.40
N ALA A 207 -27.81 3.43 6.66
CA ALA A 207 -26.79 3.11 5.68
C ALA A 207 -26.42 1.62 5.72
N LYS A 208 -25.82 1.15 4.63
CA LYS A 208 -25.23 -0.18 4.51
C LYS A 208 -23.72 -0.06 4.62
N LEU A 209 -23.11 -0.73 5.60
CA LEU A 209 -21.66 -0.82 5.72
C LEU A 209 -21.14 -1.86 4.72
N THR A 210 -20.28 -1.44 3.80
CA THR A 210 -19.74 -2.31 2.75
C THR A 210 -18.27 -2.65 2.93
N GLU A 211 -17.48 -1.74 3.53
CA GLU A 211 -16.07 -1.98 3.82
C GLU A 211 -15.70 -1.41 5.20
N ILE A 212 -14.82 -2.12 5.90
CA ILE A 212 -14.29 -1.70 7.21
C ILE A 212 -12.78 -2.00 7.30
N GLY A 213 -12.02 -1.02 7.79
CA GLY A 213 -10.62 -1.13 8.19
C GLY A 213 -10.43 -0.71 9.66
N THR A 214 -9.19 -0.74 10.17
CA THR A 214 -8.93 -0.26 11.54
C THR A 214 -9.01 1.26 11.69
N GLN A 215 -8.90 2.00 10.58
CA GLN A 215 -8.85 3.46 10.58
C GLN A 215 -9.98 4.11 9.81
N ASP A 216 -10.65 3.37 8.95
CA ASP A 216 -11.66 3.90 8.05
C ASP A 216 -12.78 2.88 7.82
N LEU A 217 -13.90 3.37 7.30
CA LEU A 217 -15.01 2.55 6.86
C LEU A 217 -15.73 3.22 5.69
N ARG A 218 -16.41 2.39 4.89
CA ARG A 218 -17.20 2.80 3.73
C ARG A 218 -18.65 2.43 3.94
N LEU A 219 -19.52 3.43 3.86
CA LEU A 219 -20.97 3.26 3.93
C LEU A 219 -21.60 3.55 2.58
N GLU A 220 -22.61 2.79 2.22
CA GLU A 220 -23.49 3.04 1.09
C GLU A 220 -24.86 3.47 1.60
N LEU A 221 -25.40 4.52 1.01
CA LEU A 221 -26.66 5.12 1.46
C LEU A 221 -27.42 5.72 0.29
N ASP A 222 -28.72 5.88 0.49
CA ASP A 222 -29.64 6.42 -0.51
C ASP A 222 -29.46 7.95 -0.59
N SER A 223 -29.20 8.47 -1.79
CA SER A 223 -29.03 9.91 -2.04
C SER A 223 -30.20 10.76 -1.53
N SER A 224 -31.41 10.20 -1.49
CA SER A 224 -32.61 10.93 -1.05
C SER A 224 -32.62 11.26 0.44
N GLN A 225 -31.82 10.56 1.25
CA GLN A 225 -31.77 10.75 2.70
C GLN A 225 -30.74 11.81 3.14
N ILE A 226 -29.90 12.30 2.22
CA ILE A 226 -28.83 13.24 2.53
C ILE A 226 -29.31 14.67 2.29
N LEU A 227 -29.99 15.27 3.27
CA LEU A 227 -30.60 16.60 3.10
C LEU A 227 -29.59 17.76 3.07
N HIS A 228 -28.29 17.57 3.40
CA HIS A 228 -27.31 18.66 3.45
C HIS A 228 -25.87 18.25 3.06
N LEU A 229 -25.72 17.55 1.93
CA LEU A 229 -24.45 16.99 1.46
C LEU A 229 -23.30 18.02 1.37
N GLU A 230 -23.58 19.21 0.84
CA GLU A 230 -22.60 20.29 0.70
C GLU A 230 -22.06 20.81 2.04
N THR A 231 -22.91 20.84 3.08
CA THR A 231 -22.49 21.30 4.41
C THR A 231 -21.59 20.28 5.11
N MET A 232 -21.82 18.98 4.87
CA MET A 232 -21.00 17.91 5.44
C MET A 232 -19.59 17.91 4.85
N LEU A 233 -19.47 18.17 3.55
CA LEU A 233 -18.18 18.31 2.84
C LEU A 233 -17.36 19.50 3.33
N GLN A 234 -18.00 20.59 3.75
CA GLN A 234 -17.31 21.78 4.24
C GLN A 234 -16.90 21.68 5.71
N THR A 235 -17.66 20.95 6.52
CA THR A 235 -17.49 20.93 7.98
C THR A 235 -16.75 19.70 8.50
N ASN A 236 -16.63 18.63 7.71
CA ASN A 236 -16.04 17.33 8.11
C ASN A 236 -16.46 16.90 9.52
N PRO A 237 -17.78 16.78 9.78
CA PRO A 237 -18.30 16.58 11.12
C PRO A 237 -17.92 15.20 11.68
N ILE A 238 -17.85 15.12 13.00
CA ILE A 238 -17.74 13.85 13.73
C ILE A 238 -19.17 13.34 13.95
N MET A 239 -19.46 12.14 13.45
CA MET A 239 -20.78 11.54 13.51
C MET A 239 -20.79 10.31 14.43
N GLY A 240 -21.95 10.12 15.09
CA GLY A 240 -22.27 8.89 15.78
C GLY A 240 -22.61 7.78 14.79
N LEU A 241 -22.01 6.61 14.97
CA LEU A 241 -22.25 5.41 14.18
C LEU A 241 -22.74 4.30 15.08
N LEU A 242 -23.89 3.74 14.74
CA LEU A 242 -24.40 2.52 15.33
C LEU A 242 -24.33 1.41 14.29
N ILE A 243 -23.48 0.41 14.51
CA ILE A 243 -23.25 -0.69 13.56
C ILE A 243 -23.81 -1.99 14.14
N SER A 244 -24.55 -2.71 13.32
CA SER A 244 -25.24 -3.96 13.66
C SER A 244 -25.15 -4.94 12.50
N GLN A 245 -25.06 -6.24 12.79
CA GLN A 245 -25.04 -7.25 11.72
C GLN A 245 -26.40 -7.34 11.00
N ASP A 246 -27.49 -7.18 11.76
CA ASP A 246 -28.85 -7.14 11.24
C ASP A 246 -29.66 -6.03 11.95
N THR A 247 -30.77 -5.63 11.35
CA THR A 247 -31.74 -4.65 11.84
C THR A 247 -32.25 -4.88 13.26
N ASN A 248 -32.27 -6.14 13.72
CA ASN A 248 -32.77 -6.54 15.03
C ASN A 248 -31.66 -7.07 15.95
N ASP A 249 -30.40 -6.67 15.71
CA ASP A 249 -29.28 -7.11 16.53
C ASP A 249 -29.42 -6.63 17.98
N SER A 250 -29.20 -7.56 18.91
CA SER A 250 -29.33 -7.33 20.35
C SER A 250 -28.14 -6.57 20.96
N GLN A 251 -27.01 -6.48 20.24
CA GLN A 251 -25.80 -5.81 20.73
C GLN A 251 -25.11 -4.93 19.67
N PRO A 252 -25.76 -3.84 19.25
CA PRO A 252 -25.14 -2.90 18.31
C PRO A 252 -23.88 -2.27 18.91
N GLN A 253 -22.88 -2.03 18.05
CA GLN A 253 -21.63 -1.40 18.43
C GLN A 253 -21.65 0.10 18.11
N TYR A 254 -21.26 0.89 19.11
CA TYR A 254 -21.27 2.35 19.05
C TYR A 254 -19.87 2.88 18.75
N LEU A 255 -19.75 3.63 17.65
CA LEU A 255 -18.53 4.26 17.19
C LEU A 255 -18.74 5.76 16.89
N LEU A 256 -17.63 6.48 16.82
CA LEU A 256 -17.54 7.87 16.39
C LEU A 256 -16.54 7.92 15.23
N ALA A 257 -16.99 8.40 14.07
CA ALA A 257 -16.14 8.58 12.91
C ALA A 257 -16.32 9.96 12.30
N GLN A 258 -15.25 10.48 11.73
CA GLN A 258 -15.21 11.73 11.01
C GLN A 258 -15.48 11.48 9.53
N PHE A 259 -16.31 12.32 8.95
CA PHE A 259 -16.58 12.29 7.52
C PHE A 259 -15.37 12.77 6.70
N GLU A 260 -15.05 12.08 5.61
CA GLU A 260 -13.91 12.42 4.75
C GLU A 260 -14.33 12.71 3.30
N ILE A 261 -14.97 11.75 2.61
CA ILE A 261 -15.25 11.83 1.17
C ILE A 261 -16.64 11.28 0.86
N ILE A 262 -17.27 11.83 -0.18
CA ILE A 262 -18.45 11.27 -0.86
C ILE A 262 -18.08 10.90 -2.30
N GLU A 263 -18.46 9.70 -2.71
CA GLU A 263 -18.38 9.20 -4.07
C GLU A 263 -19.78 8.80 -4.54
N GLU A 264 -20.25 9.40 -5.64
CA GLU A 264 -21.49 8.97 -6.28
C GLU A 264 -21.23 7.69 -7.08
N LEU A 265 -21.91 6.59 -6.74
CA LEU A 265 -21.74 5.33 -7.46
C LEU A 265 -22.49 5.40 -8.80
N ALA A 266 -21.76 5.54 -9.88
CA ALA A 266 -22.32 5.44 -11.23
C ALA A 266 -22.84 4.00 -11.47
N ILE A 267 -24.15 3.85 -11.69
CA ILE A 267 -24.80 2.57 -12.00
C ILE A 267 -24.47 2.17 -13.45
N ASP A 268 -23.24 1.75 -13.74
CA ASP A 268 -22.86 1.38 -15.13
C ASP A 268 -22.95 -0.13 -15.43
N HIS A 269 -23.17 -1.03 -14.44
CA HIS A 269 -23.06 -2.48 -14.69
C HIS A 269 -24.10 -3.43 -14.06
N LEU A 270 -25.27 -2.98 -13.58
CA LEU A 270 -26.34 -3.92 -13.22
C LEU A 270 -27.29 -4.17 -14.40
N PRO A 271 -27.59 -5.43 -14.77
CA PRO A 271 -28.58 -5.73 -15.79
C PRO A 271 -29.93 -5.19 -15.32
N ARG A 272 -30.47 -4.23 -16.09
CA ARG A 272 -31.82 -3.69 -15.92
C ARG A 272 -32.83 -4.84 -15.87
N LEU A 273 -33.21 -5.26 -14.67
CA LEU A 273 -34.53 -5.83 -14.42
C LEU A 273 -35.54 -4.70 -14.60
N LYS A 274 -35.88 -4.43 -15.86
CA LYS A 274 -37.09 -3.68 -16.21
C LYS A 274 -38.25 -4.55 -15.77
N ASN A 275 -38.77 -4.34 -14.57
CA ASN A 275 -40.17 -4.61 -14.27
C ASN A 275 -40.64 -3.75 -13.10
N SER A 276 -41.73 -3.03 -13.37
CA SER A 276 -42.67 -2.41 -12.43
C SER A 276 -42.31 -1.05 -11.82
N GLY A 277 -42.84 0.00 -12.46
CA GLY A 277 -43.68 1.04 -11.85
C GLY A 277 -43.06 1.96 -10.79
N HIS A 278 -42.83 3.23 -11.17
CA HIS A 278 -42.80 4.40 -10.28
C HIS A 278 -41.89 4.32 -9.04
N ASN A 279 -40.64 3.90 -9.19
CA ASN A 279 -39.61 4.18 -8.19
C ASN A 279 -38.57 5.11 -8.82
N ALA A 280 -38.37 6.26 -8.19
CA ALA A 280 -37.29 7.18 -8.51
C ALA A 280 -35.99 6.39 -8.61
N ILE A 281 -35.16 6.72 -9.60
CA ILE A 281 -33.82 6.12 -9.74
C ILE A 281 -33.02 6.63 -8.54
N VAL A 282 -32.96 5.82 -7.49
CA VAL A 282 -32.13 6.06 -6.32
C VAL A 282 -30.70 5.77 -6.74
N ASN A 283 -29.88 6.80 -6.84
CA ASN A 283 -28.44 6.63 -7.03
C ASN A 283 -27.82 6.36 -5.66
N PRO A 284 -27.24 5.17 -5.41
CA PRO A 284 -26.54 4.94 -4.16
C PRO A 284 -25.30 5.83 -4.10
N VAL A 285 -25.05 6.41 -2.93
CA VAL A 285 -23.89 7.24 -2.66
C VAL A 285 -23.00 6.49 -1.67
N ALA A 286 -21.72 6.40 -1.97
CA ALA A 286 -20.72 5.88 -1.05
C ALA A 286 -20.11 7.03 -0.24
N MET A 287 -20.05 6.86 1.07
CA MET A 287 -19.42 7.78 2.00
C MET A 287 -18.23 7.09 2.67
N GLU A 288 -17.11 7.80 2.74
CA GLU A 288 -15.93 7.39 3.48
C GLU A 288 -15.85 8.13 4.81
N PHE A 289 -15.59 7.36 5.86
CA PHE A 289 -15.41 7.85 7.21
C PHE A 289 -14.06 7.39 7.75
N SER A 290 -13.39 8.24 8.51
CA SER A 290 -12.16 7.93 9.22
C SER A 290 -12.35 8.00 10.73
N PHE A 291 -11.66 7.15 11.48
CA PHE A 291 -11.68 7.16 12.94
C PHE A 291 -10.67 8.19 13.47
N PRO A 292 -11.10 9.21 14.24
CA PRO A 292 -10.20 10.24 14.76
C PRO A 292 -9.10 9.64 15.64
N GLU A 293 -7.85 10.08 15.44
CA GLU A 293 -6.71 9.59 16.23
C GLU A 293 -6.90 9.82 17.74
N SER A 294 -7.55 10.92 18.13
CA SER A 294 -7.86 11.27 19.51
C SER A 294 -8.77 10.26 20.22
N LEU A 295 -9.58 9.51 19.45
CA LEU A 295 -10.54 8.53 19.98
C LEU A 295 -10.10 7.08 19.72
N LYS A 296 -8.99 6.87 19.01
CA LYS A 296 -8.53 5.55 18.57
C LYS A 296 -8.39 4.57 19.73
N LEU A 297 -7.76 4.99 20.84
CA LEU A 297 -7.56 4.12 22.01
C LEU A 297 -8.87 3.68 22.68
N LYS A 298 -9.90 4.53 22.68
CA LYS A 298 -11.20 4.21 23.28
C LYS A 298 -12.07 3.32 22.40
N GLN A 299 -11.85 3.37 21.08
CA GLN A 299 -12.66 2.65 20.09
C GLN A 299 -11.97 1.39 19.57
N PHE A 300 -10.67 1.20 19.85
CA PHE A 300 -9.86 0.11 19.31
C PHE A 300 -10.49 -1.27 19.55
N ASP A 301 -10.87 -1.57 20.79
CA ASP A 301 -11.44 -2.89 21.14
C ASP A 301 -12.78 -3.14 20.42
N LYS A 302 -13.58 -2.08 20.22
CA LYS A 302 -14.86 -2.16 19.50
C LYS A 302 -14.65 -2.42 18.01
N ILE A 303 -13.69 -1.72 17.40
CA ILE A 303 -13.33 -1.89 15.99
C ILE A 303 -12.78 -3.31 15.76
N GLN A 304 -11.90 -3.79 16.65
CA GLN A 304 -11.36 -5.14 16.60
C GLN A 304 -12.44 -6.21 16.78
N LEU A 305 -13.44 -5.96 17.62
CA LEU A 305 -14.59 -6.84 17.76
C LEU A 305 -15.41 -6.89 16.47
N LEU A 306 -15.72 -5.73 15.87
CA LEU A 306 -16.46 -5.65 14.60
C LEU A 306 -15.73 -6.33 13.44
N LEU A 307 -14.42 -6.15 13.32
CA LEU A 307 -13.61 -6.82 12.30
C LEU A 307 -13.66 -8.35 12.39
N LYS A 308 -13.90 -8.88 13.60
CA LYS A 308 -14.04 -10.33 13.83
C LYS A 308 -15.48 -10.82 13.64
N THR A 309 -16.49 -10.02 14.01
CA THR A 309 -17.89 -10.45 14.01
C THR A 309 -18.58 -10.23 12.67
N LEU A 310 -18.26 -9.16 11.96
CA LEU A 310 -18.88 -8.83 10.68
C LEU A 310 -18.28 -9.67 9.55
N ASN A 311 -19.12 -10.25 8.70
CA ASN A 311 -18.72 -11.02 7.52
C ASN A 311 -19.35 -10.45 6.25
#